data_AF-A0A8C0JAI4-F1
#
_entry.id   AF-A0A8C0JAI4-F1
#
_cell.length_a   1.000
_cell.length_b   1.000
_cell.length_c   1.000
_cell.angle_alpha   90.00
_cell.angle_beta   90.00
_cell.angle_gamma   90.00
#
_symmetry.space_group_name_H-M   'P 1'
#
loop_
_entity.id
_entity.type
_entity.pdbx_description
1 polymer ?
#
loop_
_entity_poly.entity_id
_entity_poly.type
_entity_poly.pdbx_seq_one_letter_code
_entity_poly.pdbx_strand_id
1 'polypeptide(L)'
;WCSCRPQEGAMGSVNTQIKWLITLCKWTGWAVAAFKKHRSSHLHTNNFAKSVVNLVDAIYKEQLNTRVVLVAVETWTDRDRINIRPDPLQMLHDFSRYRQHYIKQHTDAVHLLSNVTFHYKRSSLSYFGGVCSVTRGVGVNEYALPLAMAQELSQSLAQNLGIQWEPATRKPSIEVFTQLILCHFRVYHSRKFSRCSIAEYKEFLLRGGGACLFNRPTKLFETPECGNGYVEAGEECDCGFRMECYENCCKKCSLSNGAHCSDGPCCNTSCLFFPRGYDCRYAVNECDITEYCTGDSGQCPPNLHKQDGYACDSNQGRCYNGECKTRDNQCKYIWGIKATGSDKFCYEKLNTEGTKKGNCGKDGDQWIRCSKHDVFCGFLLCTNLTRVPRIGHLQGEITPTSFYHQGRVVDCSGAHVLLDDDTDLGYVEDGAPCGPHMMCVDRKCLPIQSLNISSCPIGSDGKVCSDHGVCSNEATCICNFSWAGTDCSIDDPIRDTSNKKVEGPKGPSATNLIIGSIAGAILVAAIVLGGTGWGFK
;
A
#
# COMPACT_ATOMS: atom_id res chain seq x y z
N TRP A 1 8.54 28.94 14.03
CA TRP A 1 9.38 27.77 14.30
C TRP A 1 8.48 26.55 14.45
N CYS A 2 7.96 26.02 13.34
CA CYS A 2 7.35 24.68 13.34
C CYS A 2 8.44 23.71 12.88
N SER A 3 9.20 23.19 13.84
CA SER A 3 10.09 22.06 13.60
C SER A 3 9.19 20.84 13.47
N CYS A 4 9.02 20.31 12.24
CA CYS A 4 8.69 18.90 12.08
C CYS A 4 9.86 18.16 12.71
N ARG A 5 9.76 17.75 13.98
CA ARG A 5 10.72 16.78 14.55
C ARG A 5 10.36 15.45 13.91
N PRO A 6 11.16 14.93 12.96
CA PRO A 6 11.00 13.55 12.56
C PRO A 6 11.27 12.74 13.82
N GLN A 7 10.39 11.81 14.18
CA GLN A 7 10.87 10.69 14.97
C GLN A 7 11.83 9.94 14.05
N GLU A 8 13.13 10.03 14.33
CA GLU A 8 14.16 9.27 13.63
C GLU A 8 13.99 7.78 13.97
N GLY A 9 13.01 7.16 13.33
CA GLY A 9 13.02 5.72 13.07
C GLY A 9 13.78 5.50 11.78
N ALA A 10 14.86 4.72 11.82
CA ALA A 10 15.61 4.31 10.65
C ALA A 10 14.76 3.33 9.81
N MET A 11 13.78 3.84 9.07
CA MET A 11 13.20 3.08 7.97
C MET A 11 14.20 3.17 6.82
N GLY A 12 14.77 2.02 6.43
CA GLY A 12 15.56 1.89 5.21
C GLY A 12 14.77 2.33 3.97
N SER A 13 15.42 2.48 2.83
CA SER A 13 14.72 2.82 1.57
C SER A 13 13.68 1.74 1.26
N VAL A 14 12.39 2.06 1.32
CA VAL A 14 11.31 1.13 0.98
C VAL A 14 10.88 1.39 -0.45
N ASN A 15 11.07 0.40 -1.33
CA ASN A 15 10.59 0.44 -2.71
C ASN A 15 9.10 0.08 -2.73
N THR A 16 8.27 0.97 -3.25
CA THR A 16 6.82 0.74 -3.40
C THR A 16 6.38 1.02 -4.84
N GLN A 17 5.24 0.50 -5.25
CA GLN A 17 4.69 0.63 -6.60
C GLN A 17 3.17 0.73 -6.53
N ILE A 18 2.59 1.63 -7.33
CA ILE A 18 1.15 1.90 -7.37
C ILE A 18 0.63 1.46 -8.74
N LYS A 19 -0.24 0.46 -8.77
CA LYS A 19 -1.06 0.08 -9.93
C LYS A 19 -2.20 1.07 -10.05
N TRP A 20 -2.09 1.97 -11.02
CA TRP A 20 -2.97 3.12 -11.17
C TRP A 20 -3.84 3.02 -12.42
N LEU A 21 -5.13 3.32 -12.27
CA LEU A 21 -6.08 3.40 -13.39
C LEU A 21 -6.61 4.83 -13.50
N ILE A 22 -6.60 5.36 -14.73
CA ILE A 22 -7.18 6.68 -15.03
C ILE A 22 -8.49 6.49 -15.80
N THR A 23 -9.58 7.03 -15.26
CA THR A 23 -10.88 7.11 -15.93
C THR A 23 -11.08 8.52 -16.49
N LEU A 24 -11.41 8.63 -17.77
CA LEU A 24 -11.65 9.88 -18.47
C LEU A 24 -13.14 10.03 -18.77
N CYS A 25 -13.76 11.08 -18.22
CA CYS A 25 -15.16 11.42 -18.49
C CYS A 25 -15.32 12.09 -19.87
N LYS A 26 -16.56 12.20 -20.37
CA LYS A 26 -16.84 12.90 -21.62
C LYS A 26 -16.44 14.37 -21.51
N TRP A 27 -15.53 14.78 -22.37
CA TRP A 27 -15.13 16.17 -22.57
C TRP A 27 -16.30 16.93 -23.23
N THR A 28 -16.87 17.96 -22.59
CA THR A 28 -17.80 18.91 -23.24
C THR A 28 -17.30 20.36 -23.12
N GLY A 29 -17.14 21.06 -24.26
CA GLY A 29 -16.52 22.41 -24.36
C GLY A 29 -15.01 22.36 -24.54
N TRP A 30 -14.37 23.39 -25.15
CA TRP A 30 -12.95 23.59 -25.59
C TRP A 30 -11.99 22.38 -25.68
N ALA A 31 -11.92 21.51 -24.67
CA ALA A 31 -11.51 20.12 -24.83
C ALA A 31 -12.29 19.38 -25.94
N VAL A 32 -13.54 19.72 -26.26
CA VAL A 32 -14.25 19.32 -27.50
C VAL A 32 -13.69 20.01 -28.73
N ALA A 33 -13.16 21.23 -28.64
CA ALA A 33 -12.47 21.83 -29.79
C ALA A 33 -11.15 21.11 -30.07
N ALA A 34 -10.47 20.56 -29.04
CA ALA A 34 -9.33 19.65 -29.19
C ALA A 34 -9.77 18.22 -29.59
N PHE A 35 -10.80 17.64 -28.97
CA PHE A 35 -11.34 16.31 -29.24
C PHE A 35 -12.07 16.21 -30.60
N LYS A 36 -12.69 17.31 -31.06
CA LYS A 36 -13.21 17.49 -32.44
C LYS A 36 -12.11 17.94 -33.41
N LYS A 37 -11.08 18.72 -33.02
CA LYS A 37 -9.88 18.96 -33.88
C LYS A 37 -9.11 17.67 -34.15
N HIS A 38 -9.04 16.78 -33.16
CA HIS A 38 -8.27 15.53 -33.18
C HIS A 38 -9.16 14.27 -33.30
N ARG A 39 -10.31 14.39 -33.97
CA ARG A 39 -11.17 13.30 -34.46
C ARG A 39 -11.41 12.14 -33.47
N SER A 40 -11.98 12.39 -32.29
CA SER A 40 -12.55 11.32 -31.43
C SER A 40 -11.62 10.11 -31.20
N SER A 41 -10.31 10.34 -31.12
CA SER A 41 -9.33 9.26 -31.19
C SER A 41 -8.95 8.79 -29.79
N HIS A 42 -9.32 7.56 -29.42
CA HIS A 42 -8.84 6.86 -28.22
C HIS A 42 -7.31 6.94 -28.06
N LEU A 43 -6.58 7.02 -29.17
CA LEU A 43 -5.12 7.17 -29.17
C LEU A 43 -4.67 8.48 -28.48
N HIS A 44 -5.37 9.60 -28.69
CA HIS A 44 -4.97 10.88 -28.11
C HIS A 44 -5.22 10.94 -26.60
N THR A 45 -6.37 10.42 -26.14
CA THR A 45 -6.68 10.34 -24.71
C THR A 45 -5.73 9.40 -23.98
N ASN A 46 -5.39 8.28 -24.60
CA ASN A 46 -4.43 7.33 -24.05
C ASN A 46 -3.03 7.96 -23.99
N ASN A 47 -2.57 8.64 -25.04
CA ASN A 47 -1.28 9.33 -25.06
C ASN A 47 -1.21 10.48 -24.04
N PHE A 48 -2.30 11.21 -23.85
CA PHE A 48 -2.40 12.23 -22.80
C PHE A 48 -2.26 11.61 -21.41
N ALA A 49 -3.03 10.55 -21.11
CA ALA A 49 -2.96 9.85 -19.83
C ALA A 49 -1.54 9.31 -19.57
N LYS A 50 -0.92 8.67 -20.56
CA LYS A 50 0.48 8.21 -20.50
C LYS A 50 1.46 9.33 -20.16
N SER A 51 1.39 10.44 -20.90
CA SER A 51 2.29 11.58 -20.70
C SER A 51 2.19 12.15 -19.28
N VAL A 52 0.96 12.24 -18.77
CA VAL A 52 0.69 12.70 -17.41
C VAL A 52 1.23 11.71 -16.38
N VAL A 53 0.96 10.41 -16.52
CA VAL A 53 1.43 9.39 -15.58
C VAL A 53 2.94 9.32 -15.55
N ASN A 54 3.63 9.42 -16.69
CA ASN A 54 5.09 9.41 -16.74
C ASN A 54 5.71 10.59 -15.95
N LEU A 55 5.04 11.75 -15.97
CA LEU A 55 5.46 12.91 -15.15
C LEU A 55 5.22 12.65 -13.65
N VAL A 56 4.11 12.02 -13.29
CA VAL A 56 3.80 11.63 -11.90
C VAL A 56 4.79 10.58 -11.40
N ASP A 57 5.07 9.53 -12.19
CA ASP A 57 6.05 8.47 -11.87
C ASP A 57 7.43 9.08 -11.61
N ALA A 58 7.89 10.02 -12.45
CA ALA A 58 9.16 10.70 -12.22
C ALA A 58 9.23 11.42 -10.87
N ILE A 59 8.15 12.13 -10.48
CA ILE A 59 8.05 12.85 -9.21
C ILE A 59 8.12 11.86 -8.03
N TYR A 60 7.35 10.77 -8.10
CA TYR A 60 7.22 9.78 -7.04
C TYR A 60 8.46 8.90 -6.91
N LYS A 61 9.07 8.50 -8.03
CA LYS A 61 10.32 7.73 -8.08
C LYS A 61 11.44 8.50 -7.37
N GLU A 62 11.63 9.78 -7.71
CA GLU A 62 12.72 10.59 -7.16
C GLU A 62 12.57 10.87 -5.65
N GLN A 63 11.34 10.99 -5.14
CA GLN A 63 11.12 11.59 -3.82
C GLN A 63 10.48 10.68 -2.78
N LEU A 64 9.65 9.75 -3.22
CA LEU A 64 8.96 8.80 -2.34
C LEU A 64 9.45 7.37 -2.56
N ASN A 65 10.40 7.17 -3.48
CA ASN A 65 10.88 5.85 -3.87
C ASN A 65 9.71 4.90 -4.25
N THR A 66 8.73 5.50 -4.93
CA THR A 66 7.46 4.88 -5.28
C THR A 66 7.31 4.96 -6.80
N ARG A 67 7.01 3.85 -7.47
CA ARG A 67 6.68 3.86 -8.91
C ARG A 67 5.18 4.06 -9.09
N VAL A 68 4.77 4.85 -10.07
CA VAL A 68 3.37 5.02 -10.46
C VAL A 68 3.17 4.42 -11.83
N VAL A 69 2.38 3.34 -11.89
CA VAL A 69 2.29 2.49 -13.07
C VAL A 69 0.88 2.52 -13.63
N LEU A 70 0.74 2.99 -14.87
CA LEU A 70 -0.55 2.97 -15.57
C LEU A 70 -0.88 1.53 -16.02
N VAL A 71 -1.89 0.93 -15.40
CA VAL A 71 -2.32 -0.44 -15.74
C VAL A 71 -3.57 -0.47 -16.63
N ALA A 72 -4.37 0.60 -16.63
CA ALA A 72 -5.55 0.71 -17.47
C ALA A 72 -6.01 2.16 -17.66
N VAL A 73 -6.68 2.41 -18.78
CA VAL A 73 -7.39 3.66 -19.07
C VAL A 73 -8.81 3.31 -19.54
N GLU A 74 -9.81 3.95 -18.92
CA GLU A 74 -11.20 3.88 -19.37
C GLU A 74 -11.63 5.26 -19.89
N THR A 75 -12.35 5.32 -21.02
CA THR A 75 -12.87 6.57 -21.58
C THR A 75 -14.36 6.46 -21.85
N TRP A 76 -15.16 7.34 -21.25
CA TRP A 76 -16.62 7.38 -21.46
C TRP A 76 -16.96 8.12 -22.76
N THR A 77 -17.05 7.38 -23.87
CA THR A 77 -17.28 7.94 -25.20
C THR A 77 -18.75 8.17 -25.53
N ASP A 78 -19.64 7.33 -24.99
CA ASP A 78 -21.08 7.38 -25.22
C ASP A 78 -21.76 8.37 -24.27
N ARG A 79 -21.74 8.06 -22.97
CA ARG A 79 -22.38 8.84 -21.90
C ARG A 79 -21.58 8.77 -20.61
N ASP A 80 -21.76 9.79 -19.78
CA ASP A 80 -21.20 9.78 -18.44
C ASP A 80 -21.88 8.71 -17.58
N ARG A 81 -21.08 7.98 -16.81
CA ARG A 81 -21.57 6.87 -15.96
C ARG A 81 -22.00 7.34 -14.58
N ILE A 82 -21.60 8.55 -14.19
CA ILE A 82 -22.00 9.24 -12.98
C ILE A 82 -22.53 10.64 -13.32
N ASN A 83 -23.15 11.30 -12.34
CA ASN A 83 -23.57 12.69 -12.52
C ASN A 83 -22.38 13.64 -12.32
N ILE A 84 -21.97 14.32 -13.39
CA ILE A 84 -20.84 15.25 -13.33
C ILE A 84 -21.32 16.62 -12.81
N ARG A 85 -20.77 17.05 -11.67
CA ARG A 85 -21.21 18.23 -10.92
C ARG A 85 -20.03 19.11 -10.47
N PRO A 86 -20.24 20.40 -10.18
CA PRO A 86 -19.18 21.25 -9.63
C PRO A 86 -18.80 20.95 -8.17
N ASP A 87 -19.62 20.17 -7.45
CA ASP A 87 -19.32 19.72 -6.10
C ASP A 87 -18.43 18.47 -6.15
N PRO A 88 -17.13 18.57 -5.80
CA PRO A 88 -16.20 17.45 -5.91
C PRO A 88 -16.49 16.35 -4.89
N LEU A 89 -17.09 16.66 -3.73
CA LEU A 89 -17.35 15.66 -2.70
C LEU A 89 -18.45 14.70 -3.15
N GLN A 90 -19.57 15.24 -3.64
CA GLN A 90 -20.64 14.42 -4.19
C GLN A 90 -20.16 13.61 -5.41
N MET A 91 -19.31 14.20 -6.27
CA MET A 91 -18.72 13.49 -7.40
C MET A 91 -17.80 12.35 -6.93
N LEU A 92 -16.99 12.56 -5.89
CA LEU A 92 -16.12 11.54 -5.30
C LEU A 92 -16.94 10.35 -4.77
N HIS A 93 -18.05 10.61 -4.06
CA HIS A 93 -18.95 9.57 -3.58
C HIS A 93 -19.60 8.78 -4.73
N ASP A 94 -20.11 9.46 -5.76
CA ASP A 94 -20.73 8.81 -6.91
C ASP A 94 -19.71 7.98 -7.70
N PHE A 95 -18.47 8.48 -7.84
CA PHE A 95 -17.39 7.78 -8.51
C PHE A 95 -16.87 6.57 -7.72
N SER A 96 -16.79 6.68 -6.38
CA SER A 96 -16.51 5.54 -5.51
C SER A 96 -17.53 4.41 -5.72
N ARG A 97 -18.82 4.75 -5.74
CA ARG A 97 -19.89 3.77 -6.00
C ARG A 97 -19.76 3.17 -7.39
N TYR A 98 -19.40 3.97 -8.40
CA TYR A 98 -19.15 3.47 -9.76
C TYR A 98 -18.02 2.43 -9.78
N ARG A 99 -16.86 2.74 -9.18
CA ARG A 99 -15.72 1.81 -9.10
C ARG A 99 -16.13 0.47 -8.51
N GLN A 100 -16.85 0.49 -7.39
CA GLN A 100 -17.30 -0.72 -6.68
C GLN A 100 -18.14 -1.66 -7.53
N HIS A 101 -18.98 -1.13 -8.43
CA HIS A 101 -19.94 -1.94 -9.19
C HIS A 101 -19.45 -2.32 -10.58
N TYR A 102 -18.61 -1.49 -11.21
CA TYR A 102 -18.33 -1.59 -12.65
C TYR A 102 -16.85 -1.82 -12.99
N ILE A 103 -15.90 -1.36 -12.17
CA ILE A 103 -14.47 -1.53 -12.43
C ILE A 103 -14.02 -2.86 -11.82
N LYS A 104 -13.69 -3.82 -12.68
CA LYS A 104 -13.27 -5.18 -12.27
C LYS A 104 -11.75 -5.37 -12.23
N GLN A 105 -11.00 -4.41 -12.77
CA GLN A 105 -9.55 -4.45 -12.79
C GLN A 105 -9.00 -4.29 -11.38
N HIS A 106 -8.00 -5.11 -11.02
CA HIS A 106 -7.34 -5.02 -9.72
C HIS A 106 -6.34 -3.86 -9.75
N THR A 107 -6.73 -2.73 -9.14
CA THR A 107 -5.96 -1.48 -9.14
C THR A 107 -5.90 -0.91 -7.74
N ASP A 108 -4.78 -0.31 -7.38
CA ASP A 108 -4.54 0.23 -6.04
C ASP A 108 -5.25 1.57 -5.84
N ALA A 109 -5.31 2.39 -6.90
CA ALA A 109 -6.04 3.65 -6.94
C ALA A 109 -6.68 3.91 -8.33
N VAL A 110 -7.79 4.66 -8.34
CA VAL A 110 -8.53 5.02 -9.56
C VAL A 110 -8.92 6.49 -9.55
N HIS A 111 -8.51 7.25 -10.57
CA HIS A 111 -8.79 8.69 -10.62
C HIS A 111 -9.66 9.06 -11.83
N LEU A 112 -10.67 9.89 -11.57
CA LEU A 112 -11.52 10.48 -12.60
C LEU A 112 -10.97 11.83 -13.02
N LEU A 113 -10.83 12.03 -14.35
CA LEU A 113 -10.59 13.35 -14.93
C LEU A 113 -11.88 13.90 -15.55
N SER A 114 -12.27 15.09 -15.12
CA SER A 114 -13.50 15.78 -15.54
C SER A 114 -13.19 17.16 -16.10
N ASN A 115 -13.98 17.61 -17.07
CA ASN A 115 -13.86 18.97 -17.62
C ASN A 115 -14.66 20.03 -16.84
N VAL A 116 -15.30 19.63 -15.74
CA VAL A 116 -16.01 20.57 -14.86
C VAL A 116 -15.01 21.23 -13.92
N THR A 117 -15.14 22.54 -13.76
CA THR A 117 -14.42 23.30 -12.72
C THR A 117 -15.18 23.18 -11.41
N PHE A 118 -14.49 22.81 -10.33
CA PHE A 118 -15.10 22.64 -9.02
C PHE A 118 -15.35 23.98 -8.34
N HIS A 119 -16.46 24.07 -7.61
CA HIS A 119 -16.75 25.20 -6.70
C HIS A 119 -16.07 24.98 -5.34
N TYR A 120 -14.81 24.57 -5.38
CA TYR A 120 -14.02 24.23 -4.21
C TYR A 120 -12.70 25.00 -4.25
N LYS A 121 -12.01 25.08 -3.11
CA LYS A 121 -10.70 25.78 -3.04
C LYS A 121 -9.62 25.07 -3.86
N ARG A 122 -9.88 23.85 -4.34
CA ARG A 122 -8.91 22.95 -4.97
C ARG A 122 -9.50 22.31 -6.22
N SER A 123 -8.62 21.99 -7.17
CA SER A 123 -8.94 21.36 -8.44
C SER A 123 -8.93 19.83 -8.38
N SER A 124 -8.71 19.25 -7.20
CA SER A 124 -8.80 17.81 -6.97
C SER A 124 -9.29 17.48 -5.56
N LEU A 125 -9.89 16.31 -5.43
CA LEU A 125 -10.31 15.73 -4.16
C LEU A 125 -10.21 14.20 -4.20
N SER A 126 -9.66 13.59 -3.15
CA SER A 126 -9.49 12.14 -3.04
C SER A 126 -9.68 11.73 -1.59
N TYR A 127 -10.14 10.49 -1.35
CA TYR A 127 -10.25 10.03 0.04
C TYR A 127 -8.87 9.90 0.66
N PHE A 128 -8.74 10.43 1.87
CA PHE A 128 -7.50 10.39 2.60
C PHE A 128 -7.17 8.95 3.03
N GLY A 129 -5.90 8.53 2.84
CA GLY A 129 -5.43 7.19 3.19
C GLY A 129 -6.18 6.05 2.49
N GLY A 130 -6.84 6.34 1.36
CA GLY A 130 -7.74 5.41 0.70
C GLY A 130 -7.08 4.37 -0.19
N VAL A 131 -5.77 4.44 -0.46
CA VAL A 131 -5.08 3.48 -1.33
C VAL A 131 -5.33 2.03 -0.90
N CYS A 132 -5.35 1.09 -1.85
CA CYS A 132 -5.70 -0.32 -1.64
C CYS A 132 -7.18 -0.61 -1.34
N SER A 133 -7.98 0.40 -0.95
CA SER A 133 -9.41 0.23 -0.77
C SER A 133 -10.15 0.36 -2.10
N VAL A 134 -11.08 -0.55 -2.39
CA VAL A 134 -11.98 -0.43 -3.55
C VAL A 134 -12.91 0.78 -3.41
N THR A 135 -13.36 1.09 -2.20
CA THR A 135 -14.29 2.19 -1.95
C THR A 135 -13.57 3.53 -1.76
N ARG A 136 -12.38 3.53 -1.14
CA ARG A 136 -11.66 4.77 -0.80
C ARG A 136 -10.47 5.07 -1.70
N GLY A 137 -9.94 4.13 -2.48
CA GLY A 137 -8.78 4.37 -3.37
C GLY A 137 -9.15 5.16 -4.62
N VAL A 138 -9.95 6.21 -4.47
CA VAL A 138 -10.49 7.01 -5.57
C VAL A 138 -10.18 8.50 -5.40
N GLY A 139 -10.06 9.20 -6.52
CA GLY A 139 -9.93 10.64 -6.60
C GLY A 139 -10.66 11.23 -7.81
N VAL A 140 -11.10 12.48 -7.70
CA VAL A 140 -11.73 13.25 -8.79
C VAL A 140 -10.92 14.52 -9.03
N ASN A 141 -10.68 14.85 -10.30
CA ASN A 141 -9.75 15.91 -10.70
C ASN A 141 -10.35 16.71 -11.86
N GLU A 142 -10.17 18.02 -11.80
CA GLU A 142 -10.42 18.91 -12.93
C GLU A 142 -9.42 18.63 -14.06
N TYR A 143 -9.76 19.03 -15.26
CA TYR A 143 -8.84 18.96 -16.38
C TYR A 143 -7.89 20.13 -16.46
N ALA A 144 -6.65 19.80 -16.76
CA ALA A 144 -5.60 20.74 -17.03
C ALA A 144 -4.66 20.23 -18.13
N LEU A 145 -3.78 21.10 -18.61
CA LEU A 145 -2.68 20.74 -19.51
C LEU A 145 -1.75 19.71 -18.84
N PRO A 146 -1.00 18.89 -19.61
CA PRO A 146 -0.29 17.72 -19.07
C PRO A 146 0.58 18.00 -17.83
N LEU A 147 1.31 19.12 -17.80
CA LEU A 147 2.17 19.46 -16.66
C LEU A 147 1.37 19.82 -15.40
N ALA A 148 0.33 20.64 -15.54
CA ALA A 148 -0.55 21.02 -14.44
C ALA A 148 -1.36 19.80 -13.95
N MET A 149 -1.85 18.99 -14.88
CA MET A 149 -2.55 17.74 -14.58
C MET A 149 -1.67 16.76 -13.80
N ALA A 150 -0.40 16.62 -14.17
CA ALA A 150 0.53 15.77 -13.43
C ALA A 150 0.72 16.25 -11.98
N GLN A 151 0.72 17.55 -11.73
CA GLN A 151 0.79 18.09 -10.36
C GLN A 151 -0.49 17.84 -9.57
N GLU A 152 -1.64 18.12 -10.17
CA GLU A 152 -2.96 17.92 -9.53
C GLU A 152 -3.19 16.46 -9.17
N LEU A 153 -2.87 15.55 -10.10
CA LEU A 153 -2.94 14.13 -9.83
C LEU A 153 -1.88 13.65 -8.85
N SER A 154 -0.67 14.23 -8.86
CA SER A 154 0.34 13.93 -7.85
C SER A 154 -0.16 14.27 -6.45
N GLN A 155 -0.86 15.39 -6.28
CA GLN A 155 -1.46 15.78 -5.00
C GLN A 155 -2.64 14.90 -4.63
N SER A 156 -3.52 14.61 -5.59
CA SER A 156 -4.68 13.74 -5.42
C SER A 156 -4.26 12.33 -4.97
N LEU A 157 -3.26 11.74 -5.63
CA LEU A 157 -2.71 10.43 -5.26
C LEU A 157 -2.00 10.49 -3.90
N ALA A 158 -1.32 11.59 -3.58
CA ALA A 158 -0.67 11.80 -2.28
C ALA A 158 -1.68 11.77 -1.13
N GLN A 159 -2.89 12.31 -1.32
CA GLN A 159 -3.98 12.18 -0.34
C GLN A 159 -4.38 10.72 -0.12
N ASN A 160 -4.51 9.93 -1.18
CA ASN A 160 -4.79 8.49 -1.05
C ASN A 160 -3.68 7.74 -0.29
N LEU A 161 -2.44 8.26 -0.31
CA LEU A 161 -1.28 7.74 0.44
C LEU A 161 -1.12 8.35 1.85
N GLY A 162 -2.14 9.06 2.35
CA GLY A 162 -2.13 9.61 3.71
C GLY A 162 -1.27 10.86 3.88
N ILE A 163 -0.91 11.55 2.80
CA ILE A 163 -0.22 12.84 2.85
C ILE A 163 -1.27 13.95 2.87
N GLN A 164 -1.19 14.83 3.87
CA GLN A 164 -2.14 15.95 3.95
C GLN A 164 -1.69 17.15 3.14
N TRP A 165 -2.64 18.00 2.77
CA TRP A 165 -2.30 19.33 2.27
C TRP A 165 -1.67 20.15 3.38
N GLU A 166 -0.58 20.84 3.09
CA GLU A 166 0.04 21.71 4.08
C GLU A 166 -0.94 22.84 4.46
N PRO A 167 -1.39 22.93 5.73
CA PRO A 167 -2.23 24.05 6.13
C PRO A 167 -1.39 25.33 6.11
N ALA A 168 -1.99 26.45 5.71
CA ALA A 168 -1.36 27.78 5.65
C ALA A 168 -0.73 28.25 6.99
N THR A 169 -1.04 27.56 8.10
CA THR A 169 -0.46 27.79 9.43
C THR A 169 0.94 27.18 9.61
N ARG A 170 1.32 26.16 8.83
CA ARG A 170 2.71 25.71 8.70
C ARG A 170 3.43 26.59 7.69
N LYS A 171 3.71 27.85 8.04
CA LYS A 171 4.49 28.74 7.15
C LYS A 171 5.85 28.08 6.85
N PRO A 172 6.16 27.76 5.58
CA PRO A 172 7.54 27.50 5.19
C PRO A 172 8.35 28.79 5.42
N SER A 173 9.63 28.67 5.76
CA SER A 173 10.54 29.81 5.74
C SER A 173 10.52 30.44 4.34
N ILE A 174 10.61 31.78 4.29
CA ILE A 174 10.40 32.61 3.09
C ILE A 174 11.36 32.26 1.92
N GLU A 175 12.41 31.47 2.15
CA GLU A 175 13.31 30.96 1.11
C GLU A 175 12.76 29.77 0.29
N VAL A 176 11.68 29.10 0.73
CA VAL A 176 11.12 27.87 0.10
C VAL A 176 9.76 28.14 -0.59
N PHE A 177 9.50 29.38 -1.01
CA PHE A 177 8.18 29.76 -1.53
C PHE A 177 7.89 29.23 -2.96
N THR A 178 8.90 28.73 -3.67
CA THR A 178 8.83 28.42 -5.11
C THR A 178 8.93 26.93 -5.44
N GLN A 179 9.04 26.04 -4.44
CA GLN A 179 9.49 24.65 -4.65
C GLN A 179 8.71 23.58 -3.88
N LEU A 180 7.45 23.77 -3.47
CA LEU A 180 6.62 22.68 -2.90
C LEU A 180 5.35 22.33 -3.70
N ILE A 181 5.16 21.03 -4.03
CA ILE A 181 4.02 20.50 -4.80
C ILE A 181 2.71 20.87 -4.12
N LEU A 182 2.67 20.92 -2.78
CA LEU A 182 1.44 21.13 -2.01
C LEU A 182 1.07 22.61 -1.80
N CYS A 183 1.78 23.57 -2.38
CA CYS A 183 1.53 25.00 -2.19
C CYS A 183 0.68 25.59 -3.34
N HIS A 184 -0.51 26.09 -3.02
CA HIS A 184 -1.42 26.75 -3.97
C HIS A 184 -0.97 28.17 -4.32
N PHE A 185 -0.09 28.32 -5.33
CA PHE A 185 -0.02 29.54 -6.13
C PHE A 185 0.09 29.21 -7.62
N ARG A 186 -0.86 29.73 -8.41
CA ARG A 186 -1.09 29.50 -9.86
C ARG A 186 0.07 29.91 -10.80
N VAL A 187 1.30 30.15 -10.32
CA VAL A 187 2.37 30.74 -11.16
C VAL A 187 3.73 30.03 -11.06
N TYR A 188 4.00 29.17 -10.08
CA TYR A 188 5.30 28.48 -10.00
C TYR A 188 5.15 26.98 -9.70
N HIS A 189 5.54 26.18 -10.69
CA HIS A 189 5.37 24.74 -10.72
C HIS A 189 6.44 24.05 -9.87
N SER A 190 6.18 23.88 -8.58
CA SER A 190 7.03 22.98 -7.81
C SER A 190 6.80 21.53 -8.21
N ARG A 191 7.91 20.78 -8.25
CA ARG A 191 7.93 19.33 -8.43
C ARG A 191 8.45 18.60 -7.19
N LYS A 192 8.52 19.22 -6.00
CA LYS A 192 9.02 18.57 -4.78
C LYS A 192 8.02 18.44 -3.64
N PHE A 193 7.97 17.26 -3.01
CA PHE A 193 7.32 17.03 -1.72
C PHE A 193 8.13 17.67 -0.61
N SER A 194 7.45 18.15 0.44
CA SER A 194 8.13 18.66 1.61
C SER A 194 8.65 17.52 2.48
N ARG A 195 9.58 17.81 3.38
CA ARG A 195 10.06 16.81 4.36
C ARG A 195 8.92 16.31 5.26
N CYS A 196 7.93 17.15 5.55
CA CYS A 196 6.80 16.74 6.37
C CYS A 196 5.88 15.79 5.59
N SER A 197 5.66 16.02 4.29
CA SER A 197 4.92 15.08 3.42
C SER A 197 5.57 13.71 3.34
N ILE A 198 6.91 13.67 3.19
CA ILE A 198 7.66 12.40 3.17
C ILE A 198 7.55 11.69 4.53
N ALA A 199 7.58 12.43 5.64
CA ALA A 199 7.40 11.85 6.97
C ALA A 199 5.98 11.30 7.18
N GLU A 200 4.95 12.00 6.68
CA GLU A 200 3.56 11.55 6.74
C GLU A 200 3.35 10.27 5.91
N TYR A 201 3.94 10.18 4.71
CA TYR A 201 3.92 8.96 3.91
C TYR A 201 4.56 7.77 4.65
N LYS A 202 5.72 7.99 5.29
CA LYS A 202 6.38 6.95 6.08
C LYS A 202 5.54 6.54 7.30
N GLU A 203 4.93 7.49 8.00
CA GLU A 203 4.02 7.22 9.11
C GLU A 203 2.80 6.40 8.64
N PHE A 204 2.25 6.69 7.45
CA PHE A 204 1.18 5.91 6.83
C PHE A 204 1.58 4.45 6.58
N LEU A 205 2.74 4.20 5.96
CA LEU A 205 3.23 2.84 5.73
C LEU A 205 3.53 2.09 7.03
N LEU A 206 4.16 2.75 8.01
CA LEU A 206 4.51 2.13 9.31
C LEU A 206 3.27 1.76 10.13
N ARG A 207 2.18 2.50 9.97
CA ARG A 207 0.89 2.18 10.59
C ARG A 207 0.21 0.95 10.00
N GLY A 208 0.68 0.45 8.85
CA GLY A 208 0.10 -0.69 8.14
C GLY A 208 -0.68 -0.31 6.87
N GLY A 209 -0.70 0.98 6.50
CA GLY A 209 -1.32 1.44 5.27
C GLY A 209 -0.52 1.02 4.02
N GLY A 210 -1.21 0.86 2.88
CA GLY A 210 -0.54 0.66 1.59
C GLY A 210 -0.03 -0.76 1.32
N ALA A 211 -0.58 -1.80 1.96
CA ALA A 211 -0.15 -3.19 1.76
C ALA A 211 -0.12 -3.64 0.27
N CYS A 212 -1.08 -3.18 -0.55
CA CYS A 212 -1.12 -3.52 -1.97
C CYS A 212 0.07 -2.98 -2.79
N LEU A 213 0.81 -1.99 -2.27
CA LEU A 213 1.85 -1.25 -2.99
C LEU A 213 3.19 -1.99 -3.13
N PHE A 214 3.29 -3.21 -2.61
CA PHE A 214 4.52 -3.99 -2.63
C PHE A 214 4.54 -5.01 -3.77
N ASN A 215 3.48 -5.05 -4.59
CA ASN A 215 3.31 -6.01 -5.66
C ASN A 215 3.68 -5.40 -7.02
N ARG A 216 4.73 -5.93 -7.66
CA ARG A 216 5.12 -5.51 -9.02
C ARG A 216 4.06 -5.97 -10.05
N PRO A 217 3.53 -5.08 -10.91
CA PRO A 217 2.64 -5.48 -11.98
C PRO A 217 3.39 -6.27 -13.06
N THR A 218 2.74 -7.29 -13.61
CA THR A 218 3.25 -8.12 -14.72
C THR A 218 2.63 -7.77 -16.07
N LYS A 219 1.55 -6.95 -16.05
CA LYS A 219 0.87 -6.47 -17.24
C LYS A 219 0.67 -4.98 -17.14
N LEU A 220 1.28 -4.25 -18.07
CA LEU A 220 1.16 -2.81 -18.19
C LEU A 220 0.09 -2.43 -19.21
N PHE A 221 -0.28 -1.14 -19.23
CA PHE A 221 -1.14 -0.59 -20.27
C PHE A 221 -0.43 -0.50 -21.63
N GLU A 222 0.90 -0.49 -21.64
CA GLU A 222 1.72 -0.37 -22.83
C GLU A 222 2.09 -1.73 -23.43
N THR A 223 2.69 -1.69 -24.62
CA THR A 223 3.30 -2.89 -25.22
C THR A 223 4.58 -3.22 -24.47
N PRO A 224 4.93 -4.51 -24.30
CA PRO A 224 6.14 -4.93 -23.61
C PRO A 224 7.40 -4.21 -24.12
N GLU A 225 8.19 -3.65 -23.20
CA GLU A 225 9.42 -2.92 -23.51
C GLU A 225 10.58 -3.33 -22.60
N CYS A 226 11.56 -4.04 -23.18
CA CYS A 226 12.73 -4.49 -22.47
C CYS A 226 13.60 -3.34 -21.94
N GLY A 227 13.80 -3.30 -20.63
CA GLY A 227 14.63 -2.33 -19.91
C GLY A 227 13.82 -1.27 -19.15
N ASN A 228 12.51 -1.44 -19.04
CA ASN A 228 11.62 -0.55 -18.27
C ASN A 228 11.52 -0.96 -16.79
N GLY A 229 12.06 -2.12 -16.44
CA GLY A 229 12.04 -2.67 -15.10
C GLY A 229 10.69 -3.31 -14.76
N TYR A 230 10.03 -4.00 -15.67
CA TYR A 230 8.88 -4.85 -15.39
C TYR A 230 9.00 -6.12 -16.23
N VAL A 231 8.83 -7.29 -15.62
CA VAL A 231 8.86 -8.54 -16.38
C VAL A 231 7.52 -8.70 -17.09
N GLU A 232 7.52 -8.45 -18.39
CA GLU A 232 6.34 -8.48 -19.25
C GLU A 232 6.29 -9.75 -20.13
N ALA A 233 5.20 -9.91 -20.89
CA ALA A 233 5.04 -11.08 -21.74
C ALA A 233 6.14 -11.17 -22.82
N GLY A 234 6.96 -12.22 -22.74
CA GLY A 234 8.10 -12.45 -23.63
C GLY A 234 9.47 -12.20 -23.00
N GLU A 235 9.50 -11.74 -21.75
CA GLU A 235 10.72 -11.46 -20.98
C GLU A 235 10.85 -12.43 -19.80
N GLU A 236 12.09 -12.82 -19.46
CA GLU A 236 12.38 -13.65 -18.28
C GLU A 236 12.88 -12.79 -17.11
N CYS A 237 13.42 -11.62 -17.41
CA CYS A 237 13.96 -10.68 -16.45
C CYS A 237 13.91 -9.26 -16.99
N ASP A 238 13.69 -8.28 -16.12
CA ASP A 238 13.88 -6.87 -16.44
C ASP A 238 14.28 -6.09 -15.18
N CYS A 239 15.56 -5.72 -15.15
CA CYS A 239 16.18 -4.97 -14.07
C CYS A 239 16.28 -3.47 -14.38
N GLY A 240 15.52 -2.98 -15.37
CA GLY A 240 15.51 -1.59 -15.79
C GLY A 240 16.73 -1.26 -16.66
N PHE A 241 17.37 -0.13 -16.35
CA PHE A 241 18.59 0.24 -17.06
C PHE A 241 19.75 -0.69 -16.68
N ARG A 242 20.64 -0.98 -17.64
CA ARG A 242 21.75 -1.95 -17.48
C ARG A 242 22.66 -1.72 -16.26
N MET A 243 22.68 -0.51 -15.68
CA MET A 243 23.46 -0.19 -14.46
C MET A 243 22.76 -0.60 -13.15
N GLU A 244 21.46 -0.86 -13.18
CA GLU A 244 20.65 -1.26 -12.00
C GLU A 244 20.59 -2.80 -11.85
N CYS A 245 21.01 -3.55 -12.86
CA CYS A 245 21.06 -5.01 -12.87
C CYS A 245 22.22 -5.59 -12.05
N TYR A 246 21.98 -6.63 -11.25
CA TYR A 246 23.07 -7.44 -10.68
C TYR A 246 23.89 -8.11 -11.79
N GLU A 247 25.21 -8.21 -11.56
CA GLU A 247 26.24 -8.57 -12.54
C GLU A 247 25.80 -9.60 -13.58
N ASN A 248 25.49 -9.13 -14.81
CA ASN A 248 25.17 -9.96 -15.97
C ASN A 248 24.03 -10.99 -15.77
N CYS A 249 23.25 -10.96 -14.69
CA CYS A 249 22.17 -11.92 -14.44
C CYS A 249 21.10 -11.88 -15.54
N CYS A 250 20.85 -10.68 -16.08
CA CYS A 250 19.90 -10.43 -17.16
C CYS A 250 20.62 -9.85 -18.39
N LYS A 251 20.37 -10.42 -19.57
CA LYS A 251 20.91 -9.95 -20.85
C LYS A 251 19.80 -9.90 -21.89
N LYS A 252 19.50 -8.71 -22.42
CA LYS A 252 18.43 -8.49 -23.41
C LYS A 252 17.08 -9.06 -22.92
N CYS A 253 16.76 -8.85 -21.64
CA CYS A 253 15.57 -9.35 -20.95
C CYS A 253 15.39 -10.88 -20.95
N SER A 254 16.51 -11.60 -21.09
CA SER A 254 16.61 -13.05 -20.89
C SER A 254 17.62 -13.35 -19.79
N LEU A 255 17.36 -14.39 -19.00
CA LEU A 255 18.27 -14.79 -17.93
C LEU A 255 19.58 -15.33 -18.52
N SER A 256 20.70 -15.00 -17.88
CA SER A 256 21.99 -15.60 -18.23
C SER A 256 22.04 -17.09 -17.84
N ASN A 257 22.92 -17.85 -18.48
CA ASN A 257 23.12 -19.26 -18.15
C ASN A 257 23.42 -19.45 -16.65
N GLY A 258 22.59 -20.24 -15.97
CA GLY A 258 22.71 -20.53 -14.54
C GLY A 258 22.10 -19.49 -13.61
N ALA A 259 21.55 -18.39 -14.15
CA ALA A 259 20.79 -17.41 -13.37
C ALA A 259 19.36 -17.90 -13.15
N HIS A 260 18.87 -17.79 -11.92
CA HIS A 260 17.48 -18.06 -11.55
C HIS A 260 16.69 -16.76 -11.31
N CYS A 261 17.39 -15.66 -11.04
CA CYS A 261 16.80 -14.33 -10.84
C CYS A 261 17.74 -13.23 -11.33
N SER A 262 17.19 -12.03 -11.53
CA SER A 262 17.93 -10.83 -11.95
C SER A 262 18.04 -9.74 -10.88
N ASP A 263 16.98 -9.59 -10.08
CA ASP A 263 16.79 -8.51 -9.12
C ASP A 263 15.74 -8.90 -8.06
N GLY A 264 15.65 -8.09 -7.01
CA GLY A 264 14.65 -8.21 -5.95
C GLY A 264 15.21 -8.69 -4.60
N PRO A 265 14.42 -8.56 -3.51
CA PRO A 265 14.87 -8.87 -2.15
C PRO A 265 15.21 -10.33 -1.91
N CYS A 266 14.64 -11.24 -2.71
CA CYS A 266 14.87 -12.68 -2.63
C CYS A 266 15.91 -13.17 -3.65
N CYS A 267 16.64 -12.27 -4.31
CA CYS A 267 17.70 -12.59 -5.25
C CYS A 267 19.06 -12.18 -4.69
N ASN A 268 20.02 -13.11 -4.64
CA ASN A 268 21.38 -12.79 -4.25
C ASN A 268 22.19 -12.20 -5.43
N THR A 269 23.35 -11.62 -5.13
CA THR A 269 24.22 -11.01 -6.14
C THR A 269 24.83 -12.00 -7.13
N SER A 270 24.72 -13.31 -6.87
CA SER A 270 25.14 -14.39 -7.76
C SER A 270 24.01 -14.93 -8.64
N CYS A 271 22.91 -14.19 -8.77
CA CYS A 271 21.75 -14.53 -9.60
C CYS A 271 20.96 -15.77 -9.13
N LEU A 272 21.08 -16.16 -7.86
CA LEU A 272 20.37 -17.31 -7.27
C LEU A 272 19.35 -16.84 -6.23
N PHE A 273 18.28 -17.61 -6.07
CA PHE A 273 17.27 -17.35 -5.04
C PHE A 273 17.88 -17.51 -3.64
N PHE A 274 17.46 -16.65 -2.72
CA PHE A 274 17.61 -16.94 -1.29
C PHE A 274 16.79 -18.17 -0.91
N PRO A 275 17.25 -18.97 0.06
CA PRO A 275 16.54 -20.17 0.48
C PRO A 275 15.16 -19.84 1.06
N ARG A 276 14.25 -20.82 1.01
CA ARG A 276 12.95 -20.72 1.65
C ARG A 276 13.11 -20.36 3.12
N GLY A 277 12.34 -19.37 3.58
CA GLY A 277 12.38 -18.90 4.97
C GLY A 277 13.33 -17.73 5.23
N TYR A 278 14.09 -17.29 4.23
CA TYR A 278 14.87 -16.04 4.33
C TYR A 278 13.94 -14.84 4.43
N ASP A 279 14.12 -13.97 5.42
CA ASP A 279 13.31 -12.79 5.64
C ASP A 279 13.53 -11.73 4.56
N CYS A 280 12.47 -11.36 3.84
CA CYS A 280 12.54 -10.33 2.78
C CYS A 280 11.79 -9.05 3.13
N ARG A 281 10.82 -9.11 4.04
CA ARG A 281 10.15 -7.93 4.59
C ARG A 281 9.74 -8.18 6.03
N TYR A 282 10.12 -7.27 6.92
CA TYR A 282 9.71 -7.32 8.32
C TYR A 282 8.31 -6.73 8.51
N ALA A 283 7.56 -7.28 9.47
CA ALA A 283 6.31 -6.71 9.93
C ALA A 283 6.52 -5.29 10.49
N VAL A 284 5.74 -4.32 10.02
CA VAL A 284 5.84 -2.93 10.48
C VAL A 284 5.11 -2.67 11.81
N ASN A 285 4.14 -3.52 12.15
CA ASN A 285 3.38 -3.46 13.39
C ASN A 285 2.78 -4.84 13.74
N GLU A 286 2.08 -4.95 14.87
CA GLU A 286 1.49 -6.22 15.34
C GLU A 286 0.37 -6.78 14.46
N CYS A 287 -0.21 -5.97 13.58
CA CYS A 287 -1.24 -6.35 12.62
C CYS A 287 -0.70 -6.74 11.25
N ASP A 288 0.60 -6.58 11.03
CA ASP A 288 1.29 -6.96 9.80
C ASP A 288 1.84 -8.39 9.89
N ILE A 289 2.08 -9.02 8.74
CA ILE A 289 2.69 -10.36 8.65
C ILE A 289 4.10 -10.20 8.10
N THR A 290 5.07 -10.93 8.65
CA THR A 290 6.44 -10.97 8.09
C THR A 290 6.45 -11.88 6.87
N GLU A 291 7.02 -11.44 5.75
CA GLU A 291 7.19 -12.26 4.56
C GLU A 291 8.59 -12.85 4.45
N TYR A 292 8.58 -14.09 3.98
CA TYR A 292 9.77 -14.89 3.76
C TYR A 292 9.87 -15.29 2.29
N CYS A 293 11.08 -15.34 1.77
CA CYS A 293 11.36 -15.86 0.45
C CYS A 293 10.83 -17.30 0.34
N THR A 294 10.22 -17.60 -0.79
CA THR A 294 9.66 -18.93 -1.10
C THR A 294 10.73 -19.93 -1.53
N GLY A 295 11.89 -19.43 -1.97
CA GLY A 295 13.01 -20.23 -2.50
C GLY A 295 12.96 -20.47 -4.02
N ASP A 296 11.92 -20.00 -4.69
CA ASP A 296 11.66 -20.18 -6.13
C ASP A 296 11.33 -18.86 -6.87
N SER A 297 11.49 -17.72 -6.19
CA SER A 297 11.23 -16.39 -6.72
C SER A 297 12.31 -15.40 -6.25
N GLY A 298 12.70 -14.47 -7.12
CA GLY A 298 13.60 -13.35 -6.78
C GLY A 298 12.88 -12.20 -6.06
N GLN A 299 11.55 -12.18 -6.12
CA GLN A 299 10.71 -11.19 -5.44
C GLN A 299 10.16 -11.76 -4.13
N CYS A 300 9.99 -10.88 -3.14
CA CYS A 300 9.29 -11.19 -1.91
C CYS A 300 7.81 -11.51 -2.21
N PRO A 301 7.16 -12.43 -1.46
CA PRO A 301 5.72 -12.64 -1.56
C PRO A 301 4.91 -11.34 -1.39
N PRO A 302 3.63 -11.33 -1.81
CA PRO A 302 2.75 -10.20 -1.57
C PRO A 302 2.74 -9.77 -0.11
N ASN A 303 2.78 -8.45 0.14
CA ASN A 303 2.61 -7.89 1.47
C ASN A 303 1.16 -8.12 1.93
N LEU A 304 1.02 -9.00 2.92
CA LEU A 304 -0.25 -9.35 3.53
C LEU A 304 -0.24 -8.93 4.98
N HIS A 305 -1.42 -8.62 5.50
CA HIS A 305 -1.60 -8.29 6.91
C HIS A 305 -2.57 -9.27 7.56
N LYS A 306 -2.59 -9.28 8.89
CA LYS A 306 -3.52 -10.10 9.66
C LYS A 306 -4.94 -9.68 9.34
N GLN A 307 -5.83 -10.67 9.32
CA GLN A 307 -7.25 -10.44 9.13
C GLN A 307 -7.84 -9.47 10.16
N ASP A 308 -8.90 -8.77 9.76
CA ASP A 308 -9.61 -7.87 10.66
C ASP A 308 -10.18 -8.61 11.88
N GLY A 309 -10.00 -8.02 13.05
CA GLY A 309 -10.45 -8.58 14.33
C GLY A 309 -9.35 -9.27 15.16
N TYR A 310 -8.14 -9.48 14.62
CA TYR A 310 -6.99 -9.90 15.42
C TYR A 310 -6.70 -8.90 16.54
N ALA A 311 -6.27 -9.39 17.70
CA ALA A 311 -5.91 -8.52 18.81
C ALA A 311 -4.53 -7.87 18.60
N CYS A 312 -4.40 -6.62 19.04
CA CYS A 312 -3.14 -5.88 19.07
C CYS A 312 -3.08 -4.96 20.30
N ASP A 313 -1.92 -4.39 20.57
CA ASP A 313 -1.63 -3.51 21.71
C ASP A 313 -2.01 -4.16 23.05
N SER A 314 -1.52 -5.38 23.27
CA SER A 314 -1.83 -6.18 24.46
C SER A 314 -3.33 -6.36 24.71
N ASN A 315 -4.10 -6.72 23.67
CA ASN A 315 -5.57 -6.86 23.69
C ASN A 315 -6.37 -5.55 23.86
N GLN A 316 -5.73 -4.38 23.85
CA GLN A 316 -6.43 -3.09 23.91
C GLN A 316 -6.94 -2.61 22.56
N GLY A 317 -6.42 -3.18 21.47
CA GLY A 317 -6.79 -2.88 20.09
C GLY A 317 -7.25 -4.09 19.29
N ARG A 318 -7.70 -3.77 18.08
CA ARG A 318 -7.97 -4.75 17.03
C ARG A 318 -7.31 -4.32 15.73
N CYS A 319 -6.83 -5.29 14.97
CA CYS A 319 -6.39 -5.10 13.61
C CYS A 319 -7.59 -4.81 12.73
N TYR A 320 -7.49 -3.75 11.92
CA TYR A 320 -8.50 -3.40 10.93
C TYR A 320 -7.79 -2.71 9.75
N ASN A 321 -7.88 -3.32 8.57
CA ASN A 321 -7.13 -2.93 7.36
C ASN A 321 -5.62 -2.78 7.62
N GLY A 322 -5.02 -3.73 8.35
CA GLY A 322 -3.57 -3.76 8.62
C GLY A 322 -3.09 -2.78 9.70
N GLU A 323 -3.97 -1.94 10.24
CA GLU A 323 -3.64 -1.03 11.34
C GLU A 323 -4.18 -1.51 12.68
N CYS A 324 -3.43 -1.24 13.76
CA CYS A 324 -3.93 -1.46 15.12
C CYS A 324 -4.82 -0.31 15.59
N LYS A 325 -6.13 -0.53 15.62
CA LYS A 325 -7.13 0.48 16.01
C LYS A 325 -7.36 0.49 17.51
N THR A 326 -7.08 1.63 18.13
CA THR A 326 -7.44 1.95 19.52
C THR A 326 -7.91 3.41 19.61
N ARG A 327 -8.82 3.70 20.54
CA ARG A 327 -9.23 5.09 20.83
C ARG A 327 -8.05 5.96 21.26
N ASP A 328 -7.09 5.37 21.98
CA ASP A 328 -5.90 6.05 22.45
C ASP A 328 -4.96 6.45 21.31
N ASN A 329 -4.69 5.52 20.38
CA ASN A 329 -3.89 5.79 19.19
C ASN A 329 -4.58 6.80 18.28
N GLN A 330 -5.91 6.76 18.18
CA GLN A 330 -6.67 7.77 17.43
C GLN A 330 -6.52 9.17 18.06
N CYS A 331 -6.62 9.30 19.39
CA CYS A 331 -6.37 10.56 20.08
C CYS A 331 -4.94 11.07 19.85
N LYS A 332 -3.93 10.19 19.94
CA LYS A 332 -2.52 10.52 19.66
C LYS A 332 -2.30 10.93 18.21
N TYR A 333 -3.00 10.32 17.27
CA TYR A 333 -2.93 10.64 15.86
C TYR A 333 -3.46 12.05 15.59
N ILE A 334 -4.64 12.38 16.13
CA ILE A 334 -5.30 13.66 15.91
C ILE A 334 -4.62 14.80 16.66
N TRP A 335 -4.30 14.62 17.95
CA TRP A 335 -3.87 15.72 18.84
C TRP A 335 -2.38 15.67 19.19
N GLY A 336 -1.69 14.58 18.86
CA GLY A 336 -0.26 14.36 19.12
C GLY A 336 0.01 13.44 20.30
N ILE A 337 1.27 13.03 20.42
CA ILE A 337 1.73 11.94 21.32
C ILE A 337 1.41 12.13 22.82
N LYS A 338 1.06 13.35 23.25
CA LYS A 338 0.69 13.66 24.64
C LYS A 338 -0.80 13.43 24.94
N ALA A 339 -1.63 13.38 23.90
CA ALA A 339 -3.04 13.08 24.03
C ALA A 339 -3.24 11.59 24.27
N THR A 340 -4.31 11.26 24.99
CA THR A 340 -4.69 9.88 25.28
C THR A 340 -6.20 9.73 25.21
N GLY A 341 -6.67 8.49 25.07
CA GLY A 341 -8.10 8.18 25.15
C GLY A 341 -8.66 8.50 26.54
N SER A 342 -9.83 9.12 26.59
CA SER A 342 -10.53 9.38 27.86
C SER A 342 -11.00 8.09 28.54
N ASP A 343 -11.29 8.21 29.84
CA ASP A 343 -11.84 7.12 30.64
C ASP A 343 -13.19 6.63 30.09
N LYS A 344 -13.49 5.34 30.26
CA LYS A 344 -14.75 4.73 29.81
C LYS A 344 -15.98 5.46 30.36
N PHE A 345 -15.88 5.99 31.59
CA PHE A 345 -16.93 6.80 32.21
C PHE A 345 -17.36 7.99 31.33
N CYS A 346 -16.43 8.63 30.63
CA CYS A 346 -16.72 9.76 29.74
C CYS A 346 -17.70 9.36 28.63
N TYR A 347 -17.46 8.21 28.00
CA TYR A 347 -18.28 7.68 26.91
C TYR A 347 -19.67 7.29 27.41
N GLU A 348 -19.74 6.55 28.52
CA GLU A 348 -21.00 6.11 29.12
C GLU A 348 -21.90 7.27 29.55
N LYS A 349 -21.31 8.40 29.95
CA LYS A 349 -22.04 9.63 30.28
C LYS A 349 -22.40 10.42 29.04
N LEU A 350 -21.42 10.95 28.32
CA LEU A 350 -21.65 11.95 27.28
C LEU A 350 -22.33 11.39 26.04
N ASN A 351 -21.93 10.19 25.57
CA ASN A 351 -22.46 9.66 24.32
C ASN A 351 -23.94 9.25 24.41
N THR A 352 -24.44 8.98 25.62
CA THR A 352 -25.86 8.71 25.86
C THR A 352 -26.73 9.96 25.89
N GLU A 353 -26.14 11.15 26.07
CA GLU A 353 -26.89 12.42 26.10
C GLU A 353 -27.41 12.82 24.72
N GLY A 354 -26.65 12.50 23.66
CA GLY A 354 -26.96 12.89 22.28
C GLY A 354 -26.91 14.40 22.12
N THR A 355 -25.76 14.98 22.45
CA THR A 355 -25.50 16.42 22.35
C THR A 355 -24.21 16.65 21.55
N LYS A 356 -23.85 17.91 21.31
CA LYS A 356 -22.54 18.26 20.73
C LYS A 356 -21.36 17.72 21.55
N LYS A 357 -21.55 17.43 22.85
CA LYS A 357 -20.49 16.91 23.74
C LYS A 357 -20.30 15.40 23.66
N GLY A 358 -21.28 14.68 23.11
CA GLY A 358 -21.25 13.23 22.97
C GLY A 358 -22.52 12.73 22.29
N ASN A 359 -22.35 11.93 21.24
CA ASN A 359 -23.44 11.45 20.39
C ASN A 359 -22.95 10.30 19.49
N CYS A 360 -23.87 9.65 18.76
CA CYS A 360 -23.58 8.60 17.77
C CYS A 360 -23.80 9.10 16.33
N GLY A 361 -23.61 10.39 16.08
CA GLY A 361 -23.85 11.01 14.80
C GLY A 361 -24.91 12.10 14.85
N LYS A 362 -25.28 12.54 13.66
CA LYS A 362 -26.26 13.60 13.45
C LYS A 362 -27.24 13.12 12.37
N ASP A 363 -28.53 13.32 12.62
CA ASP A 363 -29.60 13.15 11.64
C ASP A 363 -30.17 14.54 11.34
N GLY A 364 -29.83 15.08 10.16
CA GLY A 364 -30.06 16.48 9.84
C GLY A 364 -29.38 17.43 10.83
N ASP A 365 -30.18 18.11 11.65
CA ASP A 365 -29.71 19.01 12.70
C ASP A 365 -29.72 18.42 14.11
N GLN A 366 -30.26 17.22 14.27
CA GLN A 366 -30.40 16.58 15.57
C GLN A 366 -29.25 15.60 15.85
N TRP A 367 -28.66 15.73 17.03
CA TRP A 367 -27.66 14.78 17.52
C TRP A 367 -28.33 13.47 17.95
N ILE A 368 -27.74 12.35 17.54
CA ILE A 368 -28.25 11.01 17.81
C ILE A 368 -27.71 10.54 19.16
N ARG A 369 -28.60 10.14 20.07
CA ARG A 369 -28.21 9.49 21.33
C ARG A 369 -27.65 8.09 21.05
N CYS A 370 -26.49 7.78 21.62
CA CYS A 370 -25.98 6.41 21.55
C CYS A 370 -26.83 5.46 22.41
N SER A 371 -27.01 4.24 21.91
CA SER A 371 -27.45 3.14 22.76
C SER A 371 -26.36 2.80 23.78
N LYS A 372 -26.73 2.15 24.89
CA LYS A 372 -25.74 1.69 25.88
C LYS A 372 -24.71 0.71 25.31
N HIS A 373 -25.04 0.00 24.24
CA HIS A 373 -24.12 -0.93 23.57
C HIS A 373 -23.14 -0.19 22.65
N ASP A 374 -23.55 0.94 22.08
CA ASP A 374 -22.78 1.67 21.07
C ASP A 374 -21.98 2.84 21.65
N VAL A 375 -22.03 3.09 22.96
CA VAL A 375 -21.39 4.27 23.59
C VAL A 375 -19.90 4.39 23.29
N PHE A 376 -19.19 3.28 23.05
CA PHE A 376 -17.76 3.27 22.75
C PHE A 376 -17.43 3.41 21.25
N CYS A 377 -18.45 3.54 20.39
CA CYS A 377 -18.34 3.74 18.94
C CYS A 377 -18.89 5.10 18.48
N GLY A 378 -19.37 5.92 19.42
CA GLY A 378 -19.84 7.27 19.16
C GLY A 378 -18.72 8.31 19.07
N PHE A 379 -18.99 9.50 19.58
CA PHE A 379 -18.05 10.61 19.61
C PHE A 379 -16.77 10.25 20.39
N LEU A 380 -15.62 10.58 19.82
CA LEU A 380 -14.30 10.32 20.39
C LEU A 380 -13.99 11.33 21.50
N LEU A 381 -13.58 10.80 22.65
CA LEU A 381 -13.22 11.58 23.83
C LEU A 381 -11.76 11.32 24.19
N CYS A 382 -11.00 12.39 24.31
CA CYS A 382 -9.58 12.40 24.59
C CYS A 382 -9.25 13.28 25.81
N THR A 383 -8.05 13.12 26.35
CA THR A 383 -7.45 14.02 27.34
C THR A 383 -6.20 14.70 26.78
N ASN A 384 -5.78 15.82 27.39
CA ASN A 384 -4.58 16.57 26.98
C ASN A 384 -4.61 17.05 25.52
N LEU A 385 -5.77 17.49 25.03
CA LEU A 385 -5.91 17.99 23.67
C LEU A 385 -5.09 19.27 23.47
N THR A 386 -4.45 19.35 22.30
CA THR A 386 -3.87 20.60 21.81
C THR A 386 -4.97 21.49 21.21
N ARG A 387 -4.72 22.80 21.11
CA ARG A 387 -5.70 23.73 20.49
C ARG A 387 -5.89 23.52 18.98
N VAL A 388 -4.91 22.90 18.33
CA VAL A 388 -4.88 22.68 16.88
C VAL A 388 -4.55 21.21 16.64
N PRO A 389 -5.39 20.47 15.89
CA PRO A 389 -5.10 19.08 15.56
C PRO A 389 -3.87 18.99 14.63
N ARG A 390 -3.15 17.87 14.70
CA ARG A 390 -2.02 17.54 13.81
C ARG A 390 -2.47 17.28 12.39
N ILE A 391 -3.68 16.77 12.23
CA ILE A 391 -4.28 16.38 10.96
C ILE A 391 -5.71 16.93 10.85
N GLY A 392 -6.11 17.28 9.62
CA GLY A 392 -7.44 17.82 9.34
C GLY A 392 -7.61 19.24 9.87
N HIS A 393 -8.85 19.70 9.88
CA HIS A 393 -9.22 21.02 10.38
C HIS A 393 -10.36 20.90 11.39
N LEU A 394 -10.31 21.78 12.39
CA LEU A 394 -11.32 21.80 13.44
C LEU A 394 -12.63 22.37 12.90
N GLN A 395 -13.73 21.63 13.03
CA GLN A 395 -15.07 22.13 12.75
C GLN A 395 -15.71 22.63 14.05
N GLY A 396 -15.76 23.95 14.21
CA GLY A 396 -16.25 24.59 15.44
C GLY A 396 -15.16 24.72 16.50
N GLU A 397 -15.45 24.27 17.72
CA GLU A 397 -14.57 24.42 18.88
C GLU A 397 -14.42 23.09 19.61
N ILE A 398 -13.30 22.94 20.31
CA ILE A 398 -13.10 21.85 21.27
C ILE A 398 -14.16 21.97 22.35
N THR A 399 -14.77 20.86 22.74
CA THR A 399 -15.78 20.80 23.80
C THR A 399 -15.11 20.34 25.10
N PRO A 400 -14.58 21.24 25.95
CA PRO A 400 -13.99 20.85 27.22
C PRO A 400 -15.06 20.39 28.19
N THR A 401 -14.89 19.19 28.73
CA THR A 401 -15.79 18.66 29.75
C THR A 401 -14.97 17.89 30.78
N SER A 402 -15.18 18.16 32.06
CA SER A 402 -14.52 17.41 33.13
C SER A 402 -15.52 16.99 34.20
N PHE A 403 -15.27 15.84 34.82
CA PHE A 403 -16.11 15.27 35.87
C PHE A 403 -15.26 14.82 37.05
N TYR A 404 -15.83 14.85 38.25
CA TYR A 404 -15.24 14.20 39.41
C TYR A 404 -15.76 12.76 39.50
N HIS A 405 -14.87 11.78 39.31
CA HIS A 405 -15.21 10.36 39.32
C HIS A 405 -14.17 9.57 40.10
N GLN A 406 -14.61 8.77 41.08
CA GLN A 406 -13.73 7.91 41.91
C GLN A 406 -12.54 8.68 42.55
N GLY A 407 -12.79 9.88 43.07
CA GLY A 407 -11.78 10.67 43.75
C GLY A 407 -10.80 11.44 42.85
N ARG A 408 -10.95 11.35 41.52
CA ARG A 408 -10.12 12.07 40.54
C ARG A 408 -10.97 12.91 39.57
N VAL A 409 -10.37 13.98 39.05
CA VAL A 409 -10.95 14.74 37.93
C VAL A 409 -10.61 14.01 36.64
N VAL A 410 -11.64 13.66 35.87
CA VAL A 410 -11.55 12.99 34.57
C VAL A 410 -11.87 14.00 33.48
N ASP A 411 -10.98 14.14 32.51
CA ASP A 411 -11.16 14.98 31.31
C ASP A 411 -11.82 14.16 30.20
N CYS A 412 -12.87 14.73 29.62
CA CYS A 412 -13.74 14.14 28.60
C CYS A 412 -13.90 15.13 27.45
N SER A 413 -12.78 15.60 26.90
CA SER A 413 -12.77 16.61 25.86
C SER A 413 -12.80 15.98 24.48
N GLY A 414 -13.50 16.60 23.53
CA GLY A 414 -13.58 16.11 22.15
C GLY A 414 -13.89 17.23 21.16
N ALA A 415 -13.67 16.98 19.88
CA ALA A 415 -13.98 17.92 18.82
C ALA A 415 -14.20 17.20 17.48
N HIS A 416 -14.96 17.83 16.58
CA HIS A 416 -15.07 17.39 15.19
C HIS A 416 -13.83 17.86 14.42
N VAL A 417 -13.11 16.91 13.84
CA VAL A 417 -11.89 17.16 13.06
C VAL A 417 -12.11 16.56 11.69
N LEU A 418 -12.34 17.44 10.72
CA LEU A 418 -12.65 17.03 9.36
C LEU A 418 -11.37 16.94 8.54
N LEU A 419 -11.23 15.84 7.81
CA LEU A 419 -10.32 15.75 6.69
C LEU A 419 -10.91 16.50 5.49
N ASP A 420 -10.13 16.63 4.43
CA ASP A 420 -10.57 17.36 3.23
C ASP A 420 -11.68 16.63 2.45
N ASP A 421 -11.80 15.32 2.65
CA ASP A 421 -12.84 14.45 2.08
C ASP A 421 -14.09 14.35 2.98
N ASP A 422 -14.26 15.29 3.92
CA ASP A 422 -15.31 15.31 4.95
C ASP A 422 -15.34 14.09 5.89
N THR A 423 -14.29 13.27 5.90
CA THR A 423 -14.13 12.23 6.94
C THR A 423 -13.97 12.91 8.30
N ASP A 424 -14.89 12.65 9.22
CA ASP A 424 -14.85 13.19 10.58
C ASP A 424 -14.10 12.25 11.53
N LEU A 425 -12.88 12.66 11.90
CA LEU A 425 -12.03 11.97 12.88
C LEU A 425 -12.50 12.18 14.32
N GLY A 426 -13.54 12.99 14.55
CA GLY A 426 -14.17 13.21 15.86
C GLY A 426 -15.03 12.05 16.34
N TYR A 427 -15.23 11.00 15.54
CA TYR A 427 -15.88 9.76 15.96
C TYR A 427 -14.87 8.64 16.08
N VAL A 428 -15.17 7.65 16.92
CA VAL A 428 -14.33 6.45 17.05
C VAL A 428 -14.24 5.74 15.69
N GLU A 429 -13.01 5.46 15.25
CA GLU A 429 -12.74 4.78 13.98
C GLU A 429 -13.29 3.34 13.96
N ASP A 430 -13.69 2.89 12.76
CA ASP A 430 -14.04 1.49 12.53
C ASP A 430 -12.86 0.56 12.85
N GLY A 431 -13.19 -0.61 13.38
CA GLY A 431 -12.24 -1.58 13.91
C GLY A 431 -11.88 -1.38 15.38
N ALA A 432 -12.14 -0.22 15.99
CA ALA A 432 -11.82 -0.01 17.40
C ALA A 432 -12.62 -0.95 18.33
N PRO A 433 -12.01 -1.56 19.36
CA PRO A 433 -12.72 -2.50 20.24
C PRO A 433 -13.71 -1.79 21.16
N CYS A 434 -14.96 -2.25 21.15
CA CYS A 434 -16.05 -1.74 22.00
C CYS A 434 -16.52 -2.76 23.06
N GLY A 435 -16.04 -4.00 22.99
CA GLY A 435 -16.34 -5.06 23.94
C GLY A 435 -15.53 -6.34 23.68
N PRO A 436 -15.68 -7.37 24.51
CA PRO A 436 -15.06 -8.67 24.27
C PRO A 436 -15.54 -9.27 22.94
N HIS A 437 -14.62 -9.56 22.01
CA HIS A 437 -14.94 -10.05 20.66
C HIS A 437 -15.90 -9.13 19.86
N MET A 438 -15.89 -7.82 20.13
CA MET A 438 -16.71 -6.82 19.43
C MET A 438 -15.85 -5.63 18.97
N MET A 439 -16.24 -5.02 17.86
CA MET A 439 -15.58 -3.82 17.33
C MET A 439 -16.59 -2.84 16.72
N CYS A 440 -16.16 -1.58 16.61
CA CYS A 440 -16.94 -0.52 16.00
C CYS A 440 -16.97 -0.67 14.48
N VAL A 441 -18.16 -0.63 13.89
CA VAL A 441 -18.37 -0.50 12.45
C VAL A 441 -19.58 0.40 12.24
N ASP A 442 -19.44 1.45 11.44
CA ASP A 442 -20.50 2.44 11.18
C ASP A 442 -21.11 2.98 12.49
N ARG A 443 -20.25 3.30 13.46
CA ARG A 443 -20.60 3.84 14.80
C ARG A 443 -21.45 2.89 15.66
N LYS A 444 -21.52 1.61 15.32
CA LYS A 444 -22.20 0.57 16.11
C LYS A 444 -21.21 -0.44 16.66
N CYS A 445 -21.48 -0.95 17.85
CA CYS A 445 -20.68 -2.01 18.45
C CYS A 445 -21.19 -3.37 18.00
N LEU A 446 -20.47 -4.01 17.07
CA LEU A 446 -20.88 -5.28 16.46
C LEU A 446 -19.97 -6.43 16.89
N PRO A 447 -20.52 -7.64 17.10
CA PRO A 447 -19.71 -8.85 17.27
C PRO A 447 -18.85 -9.11 16.03
N ILE A 448 -17.58 -9.44 16.20
CA ILE A 448 -16.66 -9.70 15.08
C ILE A 448 -17.19 -10.83 14.18
N GLN A 449 -17.78 -11.87 14.79
CA GLN A 449 -18.38 -13.01 14.07
C GLN A 449 -19.61 -12.63 13.22
N SER A 450 -20.25 -11.50 13.50
CA SER A 450 -21.42 -11.03 12.73
C SER A 450 -21.03 -10.23 11.49
N LEU A 451 -19.76 -9.88 11.37
CA LEU A 451 -19.22 -9.18 10.22
C LEU A 451 -18.95 -10.21 9.11
N ASN A 452 -19.20 -9.82 7.86
CA ASN A 452 -19.00 -10.67 6.68
C ASN A 452 -17.50 -10.80 6.34
N ILE A 453 -16.69 -11.23 7.30
CA ILE A 453 -15.25 -11.44 7.16
C ILE A 453 -15.04 -12.88 6.67
N SER A 454 -14.42 -13.03 5.51
CA SER A 454 -14.12 -14.33 4.90
C SER A 454 -13.30 -15.20 5.86
N SER A 455 -13.73 -16.42 6.15
CA SER A 455 -13.00 -17.29 7.10
C SER A 455 -11.83 -17.99 6.43
N CYS A 456 -10.70 -18.07 7.13
CA CYS A 456 -9.59 -18.94 6.73
C CYS A 456 -9.94 -20.43 6.88
N PRO A 457 -9.21 -21.31 6.17
CA PRO A 457 -9.32 -22.75 6.34
C PRO A 457 -9.17 -23.19 7.81
N ILE A 458 -10.00 -24.16 8.20
CA ILE A 458 -10.01 -24.75 9.54
C ILE A 458 -9.49 -26.17 9.42
N GLY A 459 -8.49 -26.51 10.24
CA GLY A 459 -7.90 -27.84 10.27
C GLY A 459 -8.85 -28.90 10.85
N SER A 460 -8.44 -30.16 10.80
CA SER A 460 -9.19 -31.27 11.42
C SER A 460 -9.35 -31.14 12.94
N ASP A 461 -8.53 -30.30 13.57
CA ASP A 461 -8.57 -29.96 15.00
C ASP A 461 -9.63 -28.89 15.34
N GLY A 462 -10.35 -28.36 14.35
CA GLY A 462 -11.36 -27.33 14.52
C GLY A 462 -10.78 -25.93 14.75
N LYS A 463 -9.48 -25.73 14.56
CA LYS A 463 -8.81 -24.43 14.72
C LYS A 463 -8.50 -23.79 13.38
N VAL A 464 -8.59 -22.47 13.34
CA VAL A 464 -8.19 -21.68 12.17
C VAL A 464 -6.71 -21.90 11.90
N CYS A 465 -6.36 -22.25 10.66
CA CYS A 465 -4.99 -22.58 10.26
C CYS A 465 -4.32 -23.64 11.14
N SER A 466 -5.09 -24.60 11.68
CA SER A 466 -4.62 -25.67 12.57
C SER A 466 -3.78 -25.19 13.77
N ASP A 467 -3.94 -23.92 14.20
CA ASP A 467 -3.09 -23.25 15.20
C ASP A 467 -1.60 -23.14 14.83
N HIS A 468 -1.26 -23.42 13.57
CA HIS A 468 0.10 -23.45 13.04
C HIS A 468 0.36 -22.37 12.00
N GLY A 469 -0.49 -21.35 11.97
CA GLY A 469 -0.36 -20.23 11.04
C GLY A 469 -1.23 -19.04 11.44
N VAL A 470 -1.13 -18.00 10.62
CA VAL A 470 -1.87 -16.74 10.79
C VAL A 470 -2.80 -16.56 9.60
N CYS A 471 -4.06 -16.18 9.86
CA CYS A 471 -5.02 -15.87 8.82
C CYS A 471 -4.77 -14.47 8.25
N SER A 472 -4.55 -14.40 6.93
CA SER A 472 -4.30 -13.16 6.19
C SER A 472 -5.59 -12.41 5.84
N ASN A 473 -5.45 -11.17 5.39
CA ASN A 473 -6.53 -10.35 4.85
C ASN A 473 -7.18 -10.92 3.58
N GLU A 474 -6.52 -11.86 2.90
CA GLU A 474 -7.07 -12.56 1.73
C GLU A 474 -7.76 -13.89 2.10
N ALA A 475 -7.97 -14.14 3.40
CA ALA A 475 -8.52 -15.39 3.93
C ALA A 475 -7.68 -16.62 3.56
N THR A 476 -6.37 -16.46 3.53
CA THR A 476 -5.39 -17.54 3.35
C THR A 476 -4.58 -17.76 4.64
N CYS A 477 -4.20 -19.00 4.91
CA CYS A 477 -3.34 -19.31 6.03
C CYS A 477 -1.87 -19.13 5.66
N ILE A 478 -1.16 -18.29 6.43
CA ILE A 478 0.30 -18.14 6.36
C ILE A 478 0.90 -19.03 7.45
N CYS A 479 1.44 -20.18 7.04
CA CYS A 479 1.92 -21.19 7.96
C CYS A 479 3.26 -20.82 8.61
N ASN A 480 3.46 -21.28 9.83
CA ASN A 480 4.75 -21.25 10.50
C ASN A 480 5.77 -22.12 9.74
N PHE A 481 7.05 -21.86 9.94
CA PHE A 481 8.13 -22.43 9.11
C PHE A 481 8.18 -23.97 8.99
N SER A 482 7.67 -24.70 9.99
CA SER A 482 7.63 -26.17 10.01
C SER A 482 6.31 -26.75 9.52
N TRP A 483 5.43 -25.92 8.97
CA TRP A 483 4.06 -26.31 8.59
C TRP A 483 3.75 -25.87 7.15
N ALA A 484 2.92 -26.67 6.50
CA ALA A 484 2.50 -26.48 5.11
C ALA A 484 1.05 -26.94 4.92
N GLY A 485 0.56 -26.80 3.69
CA GLY A 485 -0.83 -27.05 3.34
C GLY A 485 -1.67 -25.79 3.44
N THR A 486 -2.87 -25.83 2.87
CA THR A 486 -3.78 -24.67 2.81
C THR A 486 -4.33 -24.27 4.18
N ASP A 487 -4.34 -25.20 5.14
CA ASP A 487 -4.82 -25.05 6.51
C ASP A 487 -3.70 -25.24 7.55
N CYS A 488 -2.44 -25.29 7.12
CA CYS A 488 -1.26 -25.52 7.97
C CYS A 488 -1.29 -26.82 8.80
N SER A 489 -1.95 -27.86 8.29
CA SER A 489 -2.04 -29.16 8.97
C SER A 489 -0.88 -30.12 8.67
N ILE A 490 -0.06 -29.83 7.67
CA ILE A 490 1.01 -30.72 7.19
C ILE A 490 2.34 -30.32 7.83
N ASP A 491 2.97 -31.23 8.56
CA ASP A 491 4.35 -31.05 9.06
C ASP A 491 5.33 -31.07 7.88
N ASP A 492 6.09 -29.97 7.70
CA ASP A 492 7.11 -29.78 6.66
C ASP A 492 8.42 -29.32 7.32
N PRO A 493 9.19 -30.24 7.92
CA PRO A 493 10.41 -29.89 8.62
C PRO A 493 11.47 -29.40 7.63
N ILE A 494 12.09 -28.26 7.96
CA ILE A 494 13.17 -27.68 7.15
C ILE A 494 14.24 -28.75 6.94
N ARG A 495 14.50 -29.10 5.68
CA ARG A 495 15.64 -29.95 5.32
C ARG A 495 16.91 -29.18 5.66
N ASP A 496 17.52 -29.55 6.78
CA ASP A 496 18.78 -28.97 7.23
C ASP A 496 19.87 -29.18 6.16
N THR A 497 20.13 -28.15 5.35
CA THR A 497 21.22 -28.15 4.37
C THR A 497 22.55 -27.80 5.03
N SER A 498 22.60 -27.50 6.33
CA SER A 498 23.84 -27.12 7.02
C SER A 498 24.79 -28.30 7.29
N ASN A 499 24.34 -29.55 7.10
CA ASN A 499 25.14 -30.75 7.38
C ASN A 499 25.44 -31.67 6.20
N LYS A 500 25.14 -31.28 4.96
CA LYS A 500 25.71 -31.98 3.80
C LYS A 500 26.97 -31.26 3.35
N LYS A 501 28.12 -31.71 3.85
CA LYS A 501 29.36 -31.66 3.04
C LYS A 501 28.97 -32.21 1.66
N VAL A 502 28.98 -31.34 0.66
CA VAL A 502 28.98 -31.78 -0.72
C VAL A 502 30.27 -32.60 -0.88
N GLU A 503 30.18 -33.92 -0.78
CA GLU A 503 31.16 -34.77 -1.44
C GLU A 503 31.00 -34.42 -2.93
N GLY A 504 31.86 -33.51 -3.40
CA GLY A 504 32.02 -33.27 -4.82
C GLY A 504 32.25 -34.61 -5.53
N PRO A 505 31.92 -34.71 -6.83
CA PRO A 505 32.21 -35.92 -7.57
C PRO A 505 33.68 -36.24 -7.37
N LYS A 506 33.98 -37.40 -6.73
CA LYS A 506 35.34 -37.92 -6.65
C LYS A 506 35.78 -38.08 -8.10
N GLY A 507 36.60 -37.13 -8.57
CA GLY A 507 37.25 -37.23 -9.86
C GLY A 507 37.94 -38.59 -9.96
N PRO A 508 38.06 -39.17 -11.16
CA PRO A 508 38.68 -40.47 -11.31
C PRO A 508 40.05 -40.46 -10.62
N SER A 509 40.24 -41.39 -9.66
CA SER A 509 41.50 -41.56 -8.94
C SER A 509 42.66 -41.50 -9.93
N ALA A 510 43.77 -40.85 -9.57
CA ALA A 510 44.97 -40.76 -10.42
C ALA A 510 45.41 -42.12 -10.97
N THR A 511 45.09 -43.21 -10.26
CA THR A 511 45.25 -44.60 -10.70
C THR A 511 44.51 -44.92 -12.01
N ASN A 512 43.28 -44.45 -12.20
CA ASN A 512 42.47 -44.69 -13.40
C ASN A 512 42.95 -43.88 -14.61
N LEU A 513 43.51 -42.68 -14.39
CA LEU A 513 44.13 -41.85 -15.42
C LEU A 513 45.46 -42.46 -15.92
N ILE A 514 46.23 -43.09 -15.01
CA ILE A 514 47.45 -43.81 -15.37
C ILE A 514 47.12 -45.09 -16.14
N ILE A 515 46.12 -45.88 -15.71
CA ILE A 515 45.70 -47.10 -16.42
C ILE A 515 45.17 -46.78 -17.83
N GLY A 516 44.37 -45.72 -17.99
CA GLY A 516 43.87 -45.29 -19.30
C GLY A 516 44.99 -44.84 -20.24
N SER A 517 46.00 -44.14 -19.73
CA SER A 517 47.15 -43.67 -20.52
C SER A 517 48.06 -44.82 -20.96
N ILE A 518 48.27 -45.81 -20.09
CA ILE A 518 49.06 -47.01 -20.42
C ILE A 518 48.32 -47.88 -21.44
N ALA A 519 47.01 -48.10 -21.27
CA ALA A 519 46.19 -48.85 -22.22
C ALA A 519 46.16 -48.17 -23.61
N GLY A 520 46.06 -46.83 -23.64
CA GLY A 520 46.11 -46.06 -24.87
C GLY A 520 47.47 -46.16 -25.59
N ALA A 521 48.58 -46.06 -24.84
CA ALA A 521 49.92 -46.19 -25.40
C ALA A 521 50.19 -47.59 -25.98
N ILE A 522 49.73 -48.65 -25.30
CA ILE A 522 49.84 -50.03 -25.80
C ILE A 522 49.03 -50.23 -27.09
N LEU A 523 47.81 -49.68 -27.15
CA LEU A 523 46.96 -49.78 -28.34
C LEU A 523 47.60 -49.08 -29.56
N VAL A 524 48.16 -47.88 -29.35
CA VAL A 524 48.86 -47.14 -30.41
C VAL A 524 50.12 -47.88 -30.86
N ALA A 525 50.91 -48.43 -29.94
CA ALA A 525 52.08 -49.23 -30.28
C ALA A 525 51.70 -50.50 -31.07
N ALA A 526 50.60 -51.18 -30.72
CA ALA A 526 50.11 -52.34 -31.45
C ALA A 526 49.65 -52.00 -32.88
N ILE A 527 49.03 -50.83 -33.08
CA ILE A 527 48.63 -50.37 -34.42
C ILE A 527 49.85 -49.99 -35.26
N VAL A 528 50.84 -49.31 -34.67
CA VAL A 528 52.07 -48.93 -35.38
C VAL A 528 52.93 -50.15 -35.75
N LEU A 529 53.03 -51.15 -34.88
CA LEU A 529 53.76 -52.39 -35.15
C LEU A 529 52.96 -53.34 -36.08
N GLY A 530 51.63 -53.34 -36.01
CA GLY A 530 50.78 -54.08 -36.93
C GLY A 530 50.76 -53.49 -38.35
N GLY A 531 50.87 -52.16 -38.47
CA GLY A 531 50.86 -51.44 -39.74
C GLY A 531 52.14 -51.57 -40.57
N THR A 532 53.29 -51.86 -39.94
CA THR A 532 54.57 -52.03 -40.66
C THR A 532 54.81 -53.47 -41.13
N GLY A 533 53.93 -54.42 -40.80
CA GLY A 533 54.02 -55.84 -41.18
C GLY A 533 53.45 -56.20 -42.56
N TRP A 534 52.72 -55.30 -43.24
CA TRP A 534 52.10 -55.56 -44.54
C TRP A 534 52.70 -54.67 -45.65
N GLY A 535 54.02 -54.74 -45.79
CA GLY A 535 54.76 -53.98 -46.79
C GLY A 535 56.05 -54.65 -47.24
N PHE A 536 56.07 -55.98 -47.39
CA PHE A 536 57.10 -56.68 -48.15
C PHE A 536 56.48 -57.86 -48.91
N LYS A 537 56.20 -57.63 -50.19
CA LYS A 537 56.25 -58.66 -51.23
C LYS A 537 56.99 -58.08 -52.42
#